data_AF-A0A183NN33-F1
#
_entry.id   AF-A0A183NN33-F1
#
_cell.length_a   1.000
_cell.length_b   1.000
_cell.length_c   1.000
_cell.angle_alpha   90.00
_cell.angle_beta   90.00
_cell.angle_gamma   90.00
#
_symmetry.space_group_name_H-M   'P 1'
#
loop_
_entity.id
_entity.type
_entity.pdbx_description
1 polymer ?
#
loop_
_entity_poly.entity_id
_entity_poly.type
_entity_poly.pdbx_seq_one_letter_code
_entity_poly.pdbx_strand_id
1 'polypeptide(L)'
;MYSPVILLVCKKECLNFLKVTVVSDRTPGSCDRILRIIDDKCFRSHWDFWQASEIRCPDSAQPLLFDFSYESEMRLVDLRSLSNQMTYVLNRNRIMRPHPFHMVLCGLKQGTNQFAYMEEAFGVNAKLSTIKSLNELPWTITPNHFSHEYPIHDLEQPVILLSPNARQTFEAGEYDHNAAYVIGAIVDKAVRRPISSAIARQLRKY
;
A
#
# COMPACT_ATOMS: atom_id res chain seq x y z
N MET A 1 7.79 8.86 24.73
CA MET A 1 7.81 9.23 23.30
C MET A 1 7.95 7.94 22.51
N TYR A 2 6.84 7.27 22.18
CA TYR A 2 6.84 6.01 21.43
C TYR A 2 5.85 6.13 20.28
N SER A 3 6.36 5.97 19.05
CA SER A 3 5.55 5.83 17.84
C SER A 3 5.06 4.39 17.77
N PRO A 4 3.75 4.09 17.71
CA PRO A 4 3.31 2.75 17.38
C PRO A 4 3.51 2.57 15.88
N VAL A 5 4.67 2.02 15.53
CA VAL A 5 4.90 1.41 14.22
C VAL A 5 4.02 0.17 14.20
N ILE A 6 3.05 0.11 13.27
CA ILE A 6 2.43 -1.18 12.91
C ILE A 6 3.54 -1.98 12.22
N LEU A 7 4.22 -2.79 13.03
CA LEU A 7 5.27 -3.69 12.62
C LEU A 7 4.60 -5.01 12.22
N LEU A 8 4.22 -5.15 10.96
CA LEU A 8 3.98 -6.49 10.40
C LEU A 8 5.36 -7.11 10.14
N VAL A 9 5.78 -7.95 11.09
CA VAL A 9 6.95 -8.80 10.99
C VAL A 9 6.62 -9.91 10.00
N CYS A 10 7.11 -9.81 8.76
CA CYS A 10 7.28 -10.99 7.91
C CYS A 10 8.77 -11.39 7.97
N LYS A 11 9.01 -12.62 8.38
CA LYS A 11 10.33 -13.19 8.67
C LYS A 11 11.10 -13.37 7.37
N LYS A 12 12.37 -12.96 7.44
CA LYS A 12 13.44 -13.07 6.44
C LYS A 12 13.67 -14.56 6.08
N GLU A 13 13.68 -14.89 4.78
CA GLU A 13 14.30 -16.04 4.07
C GLU A 13 13.50 -16.22 2.76
N CYS A 14 14.01 -16.25 1.53
CA CYS A 14 15.30 -16.65 0.95
C CYS A 14 15.73 -15.66 -0.15
N LEU A 15 16.99 -15.21 -0.14
CA LEU A 15 17.64 -14.55 -1.26
C LEU A 15 18.65 -15.53 -1.86
N ASN A 16 18.28 -16.18 -2.96
CA ASN A 16 19.27 -16.75 -3.87
C ASN A 16 19.68 -15.66 -4.86
N PHE A 17 20.77 -14.96 -4.55
CA PHE A 17 21.45 -14.08 -5.49
C PHE A 17 22.11 -14.95 -6.57
N LEU A 18 21.65 -14.82 -7.81
CA LEU A 18 22.48 -15.11 -8.98
C LEU A 18 23.72 -14.22 -8.91
N LYS A 19 24.89 -14.82 -8.70
CA LYS A 19 26.19 -14.14 -8.86
C LYS A 19 26.36 -13.77 -10.33
N VAL A 20 26.13 -12.51 -10.66
CA VAL A 20 26.59 -11.94 -11.93
C VAL A 20 28.06 -11.58 -11.75
N THR A 21 28.93 -12.31 -12.44
CA THR A 21 30.36 -12.03 -12.49
C THR A 21 30.58 -10.75 -13.29
N VAL A 22 31.01 -9.68 -12.63
CA VAL A 22 31.46 -8.45 -13.32
C VAL A 22 32.80 -8.77 -13.98
N VAL A 23 32.80 -8.85 -15.31
CA VAL A 23 34.02 -9.02 -16.11
C VAL A 23 34.71 -7.66 -16.19
N SER A 24 35.99 -7.59 -15.80
CA SER A 24 36.76 -6.34 -15.81
C SER A 24 37.17 -5.90 -17.23
N ASP A 25 37.37 -4.59 -17.34
CA ASP A 25 37.71 -3.75 -18.48
C ASP A 25 38.34 -4.41 -19.72
N ARG A 26 37.77 -4.09 -20.89
CA ARG A 26 38.46 -4.17 -22.18
C ARG A 26 38.29 -2.86 -22.96
N THR A 27 39.39 -2.46 -23.60
CA THR A 27 39.62 -1.23 -24.36
C THR A 27 38.60 -0.98 -25.48
N PRO A 28 38.32 0.29 -25.84
CA PRO A 28 37.25 0.63 -26.76
C PRO A 28 37.68 0.41 -28.21
N GLY A 29 37.29 -0.73 -28.78
CA GLY A 29 37.44 -1.02 -30.21
C GLY A 29 36.08 -1.25 -30.86
N SER A 30 35.87 -0.56 -31.98
CA SER A 30 34.87 -0.81 -33.02
C SER A 30 33.43 -0.33 -32.82
N CYS A 31 32.97 0.35 -33.87
CA CYS A 31 31.70 1.03 -34.04
C CYS A 31 30.59 0.03 -34.40
N ASP A 32 30.03 -0.65 -33.39
CA ASP A 32 28.74 -1.34 -33.48
C ASP A 32 28.05 -1.28 -32.10
N ARG A 33 27.66 -0.08 -31.68
CA ARG A 33 27.10 0.17 -30.35
C ARG A 33 25.58 0.33 -30.38
N ILE A 34 24.86 -0.76 -30.67
CA ILE A 34 23.47 -0.91 -30.19
C ILE A 34 23.47 -1.32 -28.71
N LEU A 35 24.53 -1.98 -28.23
CA LEU A 35 24.76 -2.27 -26.81
C LEU A 35 25.35 -1.04 -26.08
N ARG A 36 24.72 0.12 -26.20
CA ARG A 36 25.03 1.26 -25.31
C ARG A 36 24.60 0.87 -23.90
N ILE A 37 25.57 0.38 -23.13
CA ILE A 37 25.75 0.53 -21.69
C ILE A 37 24.42 0.54 -20.93
N ILE A 38 23.93 -0.66 -20.60
CA ILE A 38 23.03 -0.82 -19.47
C ILE A 38 23.91 -0.59 -18.23
N ASP A 39 23.94 0.63 -17.72
CA ASP A 39 24.56 0.93 -16.43
C ASP A 39 23.58 0.62 -15.29
N ASP A 40 24.10 0.59 -14.06
CA ASP A 40 23.29 0.35 -12.86
C ASP A 40 22.13 1.36 -12.71
N LYS A 41 22.28 2.57 -13.26
CA LYS A 41 21.26 3.62 -13.20
C LYS A 41 20.10 3.32 -14.16
N CYS A 42 20.40 2.85 -15.37
CA CYS A 42 19.42 2.37 -16.35
C CYS A 42 18.67 1.14 -15.82
N PHE A 43 19.38 0.20 -15.18
CA PHE A 43 18.75 -0.95 -14.52
C PHE A 43 17.77 -0.48 -13.45
N ARG A 44 18.22 0.32 -12.47
CA ARG A 44 17.36 0.85 -11.40
C ARG A 44 16.16 1.61 -11.94
N SER A 45 16.36 2.49 -12.92
CA SER A 45 15.27 3.27 -13.51
C SER A 45 14.24 2.36 -14.18
N HIS A 46 14.68 1.38 -14.98
CA HIS A 46 13.79 0.39 -15.60
C HIS A 46 13.00 -0.39 -14.54
N TRP A 47 13.63 -0.81 -13.45
CA TRP A 47 12.97 -1.52 -12.35
C TRP A 47 11.99 -0.66 -11.57
N ASP A 48 12.30 0.63 -11.37
CA ASP A 48 11.38 1.57 -10.73
C ASP A 48 10.16 1.82 -11.63
N PHE A 49 10.35 1.89 -12.94
CA PHE A 49 9.25 1.95 -13.91
C PHE A 49 8.41 0.68 -13.91
N TRP A 50 9.05 -0.50 -13.92
CA TRP A 50 8.36 -1.79 -13.88
C TRP A 50 7.52 -1.95 -12.62
N GLN A 51 8.12 -1.67 -11.45
CA GLN A 51 7.43 -1.74 -10.17
C GLN A 51 6.28 -0.74 -10.07
N ALA A 52 6.47 0.48 -10.56
CA ALA A 52 5.39 1.46 -10.60
C ALA A 52 4.25 1.02 -11.53
N SER A 53 4.55 0.27 -12.60
CA SER A 53 3.54 -0.36 -13.47
C SER A 53 2.83 -1.52 -12.79
N GLU A 54 3.54 -2.39 -12.06
CA GLU A 54 2.92 -3.47 -11.27
C GLU A 54 1.97 -2.92 -10.20
N ILE A 55 2.41 -1.93 -9.42
CA ILE A 55 1.57 -1.31 -8.38
C ILE A 55 0.28 -0.72 -8.97
N ARG A 56 0.36 -0.20 -10.20
CA ARG A 56 -0.78 0.42 -10.88
C ARG A 56 -1.70 -0.56 -11.58
N CYS A 57 -1.29 -1.82 -11.77
CA CYS A 57 -2.07 -2.83 -12.46
C CYS A 57 -2.74 -3.75 -11.42
N PRO A 58 -4.07 -3.63 -11.21
CA PRO A 58 -4.79 -4.40 -10.19
C PRO A 58 -4.67 -5.92 -10.39
N ASP A 59 -4.52 -6.38 -11.63
CA ASP A 59 -4.42 -7.80 -11.96
C ASP A 59 -3.03 -8.40 -11.65
N SER A 60 -2.02 -7.54 -11.43
CA SER A 60 -0.62 -7.98 -11.28
C SER A 60 -0.11 -7.95 -9.85
N ALA A 61 -0.80 -7.25 -8.95
CA ALA A 61 -0.38 -7.05 -7.58
C ALA A 61 -1.54 -7.35 -6.62
N GLN A 62 -1.22 -8.04 -5.52
CA GLN A 62 -2.23 -8.40 -4.52
C GLN A 62 -2.92 -7.14 -3.95
N PRO A 63 -4.26 -7.11 -3.83
CA PRO A 63 -4.97 -5.97 -3.27
C PRO A 63 -4.72 -5.79 -1.76
N LEU A 64 -4.43 -4.55 -1.36
CA LEU A 64 -4.42 -4.12 0.05
C LEU A 64 -5.39 -2.94 0.22
N LEU A 65 -6.53 -3.22 0.84
CA LEU A 65 -7.63 -2.26 0.98
C LEU A 65 -7.46 -1.47 2.28
N PHE A 66 -7.60 -0.16 2.20
CA PHE A 66 -7.67 0.74 3.33
C PHE A 66 -9.10 1.26 3.44
N ASP A 67 -9.77 0.97 4.56
CA ASP A 67 -11.15 1.41 4.83
C ASP A 67 -11.13 2.78 5.52
N PHE A 68 -11.47 3.84 4.79
CA PHE A 68 -11.53 5.23 5.26
C PHE A 68 -12.88 5.61 5.88
N SER A 69 -13.78 4.66 6.12
CA SER A 69 -15.13 4.93 6.63
C SER A 69 -15.20 5.44 8.09
N TYR A 70 -14.06 5.69 8.74
CA TYR A 70 -13.92 6.04 10.17
C TYR A 70 -13.73 7.54 10.44
N GLU A 71 -13.92 8.43 9.47
CA GLU A 71 -13.66 9.87 9.68
C GLU A 71 -14.36 10.44 10.92
N SER A 72 -15.63 10.09 11.15
CA SER A 72 -16.44 10.53 12.30
C SER A 72 -15.93 10.04 13.66
N GLU A 73 -15.08 9.03 13.66
CA GLU A 73 -14.52 8.43 14.89
C GLU A 73 -13.18 9.07 15.27
N MET A 74 -12.66 9.99 14.44
CA MET A 74 -11.35 10.62 14.61
C MET A 74 -11.46 12.12 14.83
N ARG A 75 -10.61 12.67 15.71
CA ARG A 75 -10.43 14.13 15.81
C ARG A 75 -9.58 14.61 14.64
N LEU A 76 -9.62 15.91 14.34
CA LEU A 76 -8.81 16.52 13.27
C LEU A 76 -7.29 16.21 13.39
N VAL A 77 -6.77 16.18 14.62
CA VAL A 77 -5.36 15.82 14.88
C VAL A 77 -5.05 14.35 14.54
N ASP A 78 -6.02 13.47 14.73
CA ASP A 78 -5.90 12.04 14.44
C ASP A 78 -6.01 11.81 12.92
N LEU A 79 -6.90 12.54 12.22
CA LEU A 79 -6.97 12.55 10.76
C LEU A 79 -5.64 13.00 10.11
N ARG A 80 -5.05 14.10 10.60
CA ARG A 80 -3.72 14.53 10.15
C ARG A 80 -2.66 13.48 10.43
N SER A 81 -2.71 12.81 11.59
CA SER A 81 -1.79 11.71 11.89
C SER A 81 -1.97 10.53 10.95
N LEU A 82 -3.21 10.18 10.58
CA LEU A 82 -3.51 9.13 9.62
C LEU A 82 -2.91 9.45 8.25
N SER A 83 -3.11 10.67 7.75
CA SER A 83 -2.56 11.11 6.46
C SER A 83 -1.03 11.00 6.43
N ASN A 84 -0.35 11.37 7.52
CA ASN A 84 1.10 11.17 7.64
C ASN A 84 1.50 9.69 7.63
N GLN A 85 0.75 8.81 8.29
CA GLN A 85 1.00 7.37 8.23
C GLN A 85 0.81 6.82 6.81
N MET A 86 -0.17 7.32 6.06
CA MET A 86 -0.35 6.94 4.66
C MET A 86 0.83 7.31 3.77
N THR A 87 1.51 8.44 4.03
CA THR A 87 2.76 8.76 3.30
C THR A 87 3.84 7.70 3.54
N TYR A 88 3.94 7.19 4.78
CA TYR A 88 4.86 6.11 5.11
C TYR A 88 4.47 4.80 4.42
N VAL A 89 3.19 4.43 4.47
CA VAL A 89 2.66 3.24 3.79
C VAL A 89 2.99 3.26 2.30
N LEU A 90 2.68 4.34 1.59
CA LEU A 90 3.00 4.45 0.17
C LEU A 90 4.50 4.32 -0.09
N ASN A 91 5.32 5.02 0.69
CA ASN A 91 6.78 4.98 0.53
C ASN A 91 7.34 3.58 0.78
N ARG A 92 6.81 2.83 1.76
CA ARG A 92 7.20 1.44 2.01
C ARG A 92 6.75 0.51 0.90
N ASN A 93 5.53 0.66 0.40
CA ASN A 93 5.03 -0.15 -0.71
C ASN A 93 5.88 0.06 -1.98
N ARG A 94 6.26 1.31 -2.27
CA ARG A 94 7.13 1.66 -3.40
C ARG A 94 8.51 1.00 -3.38
N ILE A 95 9.03 0.63 -2.21
CA ILE A 95 10.33 -0.05 -2.11
C ILE A 95 10.20 -1.54 -1.76
N MET A 96 8.97 -2.04 -1.63
CA MET A 96 8.70 -3.44 -1.29
C MET A 96 9.08 -4.34 -2.47
N ARG A 97 9.83 -5.41 -2.16
CA ARG A 97 10.31 -6.39 -3.14
C ARG A 97 10.10 -7.80 -2.58
N PRO A 98 9.81 -8.81 -3.42
CA PRO A 98 9.55 -8.70 -4.86
C PRO A 98 8.13 -8.22 -5.19
N HIS A 99 7.16 -8.38 -4.29
CA HIS A 99 5.74 -8.13 -4.58
C HIS A 99 5.22 -6.94 -3.78
N PRO A 100 5.07 -5.75 -4.39
CA PRO A 100 4.32 -4.67 -3.78
C PRO A 100 2.81 -4.95 -3.86
N PHE A 101 2.02 -4.24 -3.06
CA PHE A 101 0.57 -4.33 -3.08
C PHE A 101 -0.05 -3.33 -4.06
N HIS A 102 -1.17 -3.71 -4.66
CA HIS A 102 -2.10 -2.75 -5.24
C HIS A 102 -2.94 -2.15 -4.11
N MET A 103 -2.65 -0.91 -3.72
CA MET A 103 -3.39 -0.27 -2.63
C MET A 103 -4.71 0.31 -3.15
N VAL A 104 -5.78 0.09 -2.39
CA VAL A 104 -7.11 0.66 -2.69
C VAL A 104 -7.62 1.43 -1.48
N LEU A 105 -7.92 2.71 -1.66
CA LEU A 105 -8.44 3.59 -0.61
C LEU A 105 -9.97 3.63 -0.74
N CYS A 106 -10.64 2.76 0.02
CA CYS A 106 -12.09 2.62 0.02
C CYS A 106 -12.72 3.60 1.01
N GLY A 107 -13.86 4.19 0.66
CA GLY A 107 -14.60 5.13 1.51
C GLY A 107 -13.99 6.53 1.60
N LEU A 108 -12.90 6.81 0.87
CA LEU A 108 -12.24 8.11 0.86
C LEU A 108 -12.98 9.07 -0.07
N LYS A 109 -13.70 10.04 0.51
CA LYS A 109 -14.63 10.92 -0.22
C LYS A 109 -14.07 12.33 -0.40
N GLN A 110 -14.14 12.86 -1.61
CA GLN A 110 -13.81 14.27 -1.88
C GLN A 110 -14.67 15.22 -1.05
N GLY A 111 -14.10 16.35 -0.63
CA GLY A 111 -14.78 17.36 0.20
C GLY A 111 -14.79 17.06 1.71
N THR A 112 -14.27 15.92 2.14
CA THR A 112 -14.11 15.59 3.56
C THR A 112 -12.84 16.17 4.16
N ASN A 113 -12.77 16.26 5.51
CA ASN A 113 -11.54 16.69 6.18
C ASN A 113 -10.43 15.65 5.96
N GLN A 114 -10.80 14.36 5.95
CA GLN A 114 -9.86 13.27 5.73
C GLN A 114 -9.21 13.36 4.34
N PHE A 115 -9.99 13.66 3.29
CA PHE A 115 -9.46 13.89 1.93
C PHE A 115 -8.54 15.11 1.87
N ALA A 116 -8.94 16.22 2.50
CA ALA A 116 -8.13 17.43 2.54
C ALA A 116 -6.77 17.21 3.24
N TYR A 117 -6.74 16.47 4.36
CA TYR A 117 -5.49 16.14 5.04
C TYR A 117 -4.60 15.18 4.24
N MET A 118 -5.19 14.26 3.45
CA MET A 118 -4.44 13.46 2.50
C MET A 118 -3.79 14.35 1.43
N GLU A 119 -4.54 15.27 0.82
CA GLU A 119 -3.97 16.21 -0.15
C GLU A 119 -2.84 17.07 0.43
N GLU A 120 -3.00 17.54 1.67
CA GLU A 120 -1.95 18.27 2.41
C GLU A 120 -0.69 17.39 2.58
N ALA A 121 -0.85 16.16 3.09
CA ALA A 121 0.26 15.26 3.40
C ALA A 121 1.04 14.80 2.16
N PHE A 122 0.36 14.62 1.03
CA PHE A 122 0.99 14.27 -0.26
C PHE A 122 1.40 15.50 -1.08
N GLY A 123 1.24 16.70 -0.52
CA GLY A 123 1.71 17.94 -1.12
C GLY A 123 0.93 18.35 -2.38
N VAL A 124 -0.29 17.85 -2.60
CA VAL A 124 -1.12 18.19 -3.78
C VAL A 124 -1.28 19.71 -3.91
N ASN A 125 -1.47 20.39 -2.79
CA ASN A 125 -1.69 21.83 -2.72
C ASN A 125 -0.39 22.66 -2.56
N ALA A 126 0.79 22.03 -2.60
CA ALA A 126 2.06 22.74 -2.44
C ALA A 126 2.50 23.45 -3.75
N LYS A 127 3.01 24.67 -3.64
CA LYS A 127 3.34 25.57 -4.77
C LYS A 127 4.25 24.95 -5.85
N LEU A 128 5.17 24.07 -5.44
CA LEU A 128 6.14 23.41 -6.33
C LEU A 128 5.84 21.91 -6.51
N SER A 129 4.65 21.45 -6.12
CA SER A 129 4.31 20.04 -6.24
C SER A 129 4.10 19.62 -7.68
N THR A 130 4.68 18.48 -8.03
CA THR A 130 4.44 17.78 -9.29
C THR A 130 3.15 16.95 -9.25
N ILE A 131 2.61 16.69 -8.06
CA ILE A 131 1.36 15.92 -7.88
C ILE A 131 0.20 16.93 -7.85
N LYS A 132 -0.76 16.80 -8.77
CA LYS A 132 -1.93 17.69 -8.88
C LYS A 132 -3.22 17.07 -8.34
N SER A 133 -3.23 15.77 -8.10
CA SER A 133 -4.35 15.07 -7.50
C SER A 133 -3.87 13.83 -6.77
N LEU A 134 -4.60 13.41 -5.72
CA LEU A 134 -4.37 12.10 -5.10
C LEU A 134 -4.57 10.95 -6.09
N ASN A 135 -5.34 11.13 -7.16
CA ASN A 135 -5.53 10.11 -8.21
C ASN A 135 -4.28 9.87 -9.07
N GLU A 136 -3.26 10.72 -9.00
CA GLU A 136 -1.99 10.54 -9.73
C GLU A 136 -1.02 9.59 -9.00
N LEU A 137 -1.31 9.28 -7.74
CA LEU A 137 -0.50 8.37 -6.92
C LEU A 137 -0.85 6.91 -7.25
N PRO A 138 0.09 5.97 -7.03
CA PRO A 138 -0.07 4.59 -7.47
C PRO A 138 -0.92 3.79 -6.46
N TRP A 139 -2.21 4.11 -6.44
CA TRP A 139 -3.28 3.42 -5.72
C TRP A 139 -4.59 3.65 -6.49
N THR A 140 -5.65 2.94 -6.09
CA THR A 140 -7.01 3.21 -6.54
C THR A 140 -7.77 3.92 -5.43
N ILE A 141 -8.57 4.95 -5.76
CA ILE A 141 -9.45 5.63 -4.79
C ILE A 141 -10.89 5.36 -5.17
N THR A 142 -11.71 4.98 -4.20
CA THR A 142 -13.17 4.82 -4.37
C THR A 142 -13.93 5.42 -3.18
N PRO A 143 -15.03 6.16 -3.42
CA PRO A 143 -15.87 6.68 -2.35
C PRO A 143 -16.73 5.60 -1.68
N ASN A 144 -16.79 4.40 -2.25
CA ASN A 144 -17.59 3.29 -1.76
C ASN A 144 -16.89 2.52 -0.63
N HIS A 145 -17.67 1.90 0.25
CA HIS A 145 -17.15 0.98 1.25
C HIS A 145 -16.54 -0.26 0.58
N PHE A 146 -15.50 -0.84 1.16
CA PHE A 146 -14.76 -1.96 0.54
C PHE A 146 -15.65 -3.15 0.19
N SER A 147 -16.71 -3.39 0.95
CA SER A 147 -17.67 -4.49 0.71
C SER A 147 -18.51 -4.33 -0.56
N HIS A 148 -18.55 -3.13 -1.16
CA HIS A 148 -19.22 -2.90 -2.45
C HIS A 148 -18.27 -3.13 -3.62
N GLU A 149 -16.98 -2.90 -3.40
CA GLU A 149 -15.93 -3.03 -4.42
C GLU A 149 -15.40 -4.46 -4.49
N TYR A 150 -15.35 -5.13 -3.34
CA TYR A 150 -14.88 -6.50 -3.19
C TYR A 150 -15.98 -7.37 -2.57
N PRO A 151 -16.48 -8.38 -3.29
CA PRO A 151 -17.50 -9.28 -2.75
C PRO A 151 -16.94 -10.07 -1.56
N ILE A 152 -17.53 -9.91 -0.37
CA ILE A 152 -17.03 -10.53 0.87
C ILE A 152 -17.08 -12.06 0.83
N HIS A 153 -17.99 -12.62 0.02
CA HIS A 153 -18.22 -14.06 -0.10
C HIS A 153 -17.60 -14.68 -1.36
N ASP A 154 -16.71 -13.95 -2.04
CA ASP A 154 -15.93 -14.52 -3.13
C ASP A 154 -14.96 -15.58 -2.58
N LEU A 155 -15.04 -16.79 -3.11
CA LEU A 155 -14.19 -17.90 -2.73
C LEU A 155 -12.85 -17.89 -3.50
N GLU A 156 -12.78 -17.22 -4.65
CA GLU A 156 -11.57 -17.12 -5.46
C GLU A 156 -10.66 -16.01 -4.94
N GLN A 157 -11.24 -14.91 -4.47
CA GLN A 157 -10.54 -13.80 -3.81
C GLN A 157 -11.20 -13.48 -2.46
N PRO A 158 -10.82 -14.19 -1.38
CA PRO A 158 -11.41 -13.95 -0.07
C PRO A 158 -11.01 -12.57 0.48
N VAL A 159 -11.97 -11.86 1.07
CA VAL A 159 -11.74 -10.56 1.72
C VAL A 159 -11.47 -10.76 3.21
N ILE A 160 -10.26 -10.41 3.67
CA ILE A 160 -9.82 -10.65 5.05
C ILE A 160 -9.60 -9.32 5.78
N LEU A 161 -10.49 -9.00 6.72
CA LEU A 161 -10.36 -7.82 7.58
C LEU A 161 -9.37 -8.07 8.72
N LEU A 162 -8.30 -7.28 8.74
CA LEU A 162 -7.28 -7.30 9.77
C LEU A 162 -7.74 -6.48 10.98
N SER A 163 -7.75 -7.10 12.15
CA SER A 163 -8.10 -6.44 13.40
C SER A 163 -7.30 -7.00 14.57
N PRO A 164 -6.75 -6.15 15.45
CA PRO A 164 -6.03 -6.64 16.63
C PRO A 164 -6.93 -7.39 17.62
N ASN A 165 -8.26 -7.21 17.55
CA ASN A 165 -9.22 -7.96 18.37
C ASN A 165 -9.85 -9.14 17.60
N ALA A 166 -9.25 -9.56 16.48
CA ALA A 166 -9.66 -10.78 15.80
C ALA A 166 -9.48 -11.99 16.75
N ARG A 167 -10.39 -12.96 16.66
CA ARG A 167 -10.31 -14.19 17.47
C ARG A 167 -9.23 -15.16 16.98
N GLN A 168 -8.87 -15.04 15.71
CA GLN A 168 -7.88 -15.87 15.03
C GLN A 168 -6.69 -15.01 14.66
N THR A 169 -5.50 -15.56 14.85
CA THR A 169 -4.23 -15.03 14.39
C THR A 169 -3.73 -15.86 13.21
N PHE A 170 -2.93 -15.26 12.33
CA PHE A 170 -2.25 -16.03 11.29
C PHE A 170 -1.16 -16.89 11.90
N GLU A 171 -1.17 -18.17 11.56
CA GLU A 171 -0.04 -19.06 11.76
C GLU A 171 0.94 -18.99 10.58
N ALA A 172 2.13 -19.55 10.76
CA ALA A 172 3.13 -19.60 9.70
C ALA A 172 2.59 -20.39 8.49
N GLY A 173 2.55 -19.74 7.32
CA GLY A 173 2.05 -20.32 6.08
C GLY A 173 0.56 -20.09 5.80
N GLU A 174 -0.17 -19.43 6.71
CA GLU A 174 -1.59 -19.08 6.51
C GLU A 174 -1.81 -17.77 5.74
N TYR A 175 -0.72 -17.12 5.28
CA TYR A 175 -0.82 -15.98 4.40
C TYR A 175 -1.33 -16.44 3.03
N ASP A 176 -2.46 -15.88 2.61
CA ASP A 176 -3.08 -16.19 1.33
C ASP A 176 -2.72 -15.09 0.32
N HIS A 177 -2.03 -15.47 -0.75
CA HIS A 177 -1.61 -14.56 -1.81
C HIS A 177 -2.76 -14.12 -2.73
N ASN A 178 -3.89 -14.82 -2.72
CA ASN A 178 -5.06 -14.50 -3.50
C ASN A 178 -6.05 -13.59 -2.74
N ALA A 179 -5.93 -13.53 -1.42
CA ALA A 179 -6.82 -12.74 -0.57
C ALA A 179 -6.67 -11.23 -0.78
N ALA A 180 -7.76 -10.49 -0.63
CA ALA A 180 -7.75 -9.05 -0.46
C ALA A 180 -7.76 -8.71 1.03
N TYR A 181 -6.66 -8.14 1.55
CA TYR A 181 -6.56 -7.77 2.95
C TYR A 181 -7.11 -6.37 3.21
N VAL A 182 -7.89 -6.19 4.27
CA VAL A 182 -8.48 -4.91 4.64
C VAL A 182 -7.87 -4.39 5.94
N ILE A 183 -7.40 -3.15 5.91
CA ILE A 183 -6.89 -2.40 7.06
C ILE A 183 -7.84 -1.22 7.33
N GLY A 184 -8.30 -1.07 8.58
CA GLY A 184 -9.02 0.13 8.98
C GLY A 184 -8.10 1.35 8.94
N ALA A 185 -8.40 2.35 8.11
CA ALA A 185 -7.67 3.61 8.06
C ALA A 185 -8.14 4.52 9.21
N ILE A 186 -7.70 4.19 10.43
CA ILE A 186 -8.11 4.83 11.67
C ILE A 186 -6.90 5.10 12.58
N VAL A 187 -6.92 6.23 13.29
CA VAL A 187 -6.00 6.54 14.38
C VAL A 187 -6.85 6.85 15.61
N ASP A 188 -6.86 5.93 16.57
CA ASP A 188 -7.89 5.88 17.59
C ASP A 188 -7.31 5.84 19.01
N LYS A 189 -6.11 6.41 19.23
CA LYS A 189 -5.41 6.40 20.54
C LYS A 189 -6.28 6.89 21.72
N ALA A 190 -7.29 7.72 21.46
CA ALA A 190 -8.22 8.23 22.46
C ALA A 190 -9.53 7.42 22.55
N VAL A 191 -9.86 6.64 21.53
CA VAL A 191 -11.08 5.82 21.47
C VAL A 191 -10.81 4.48 22.14
N ARG A 192 -11.66 4.10 23.11
CA ARG A 192 -11.48 2.88 23.91
C ARG A 192 -12.31 1.69 23.43
N ARG A 193 -12.90 1.75 22.23
CA ARG A 193 -13.86 0.74 21.74
C ARG A 193 -13.31 0.02 20.50
N PRO A 194 -13.54 -1.29 20.33
CA PRO A 194 -13.02 -2.07 19.19
C PRO A 194 -13.87 -1.86 17.91
N ILE A 195 -13.73 -0.70 17.26
CA ILE A 195 -14.61 -0.28 16.16
C ILE A 195 -14.50 -1.20 14.94
N SER A 196 -13.29 -1.50 14.46
CA SER A 196 -13.11 -2.37 13.28
C SER A 196 -13.66 -3.79 13.50
N SER A 197 -13.55 -4.34 14.72
CA SER A 197 -14.10 -5.65 15.04
C SER A 197 -15.63 -5.64 15.12
N ALA A 198 -16.23 -4.51 15.51
CA ALA A 198 -17.68 -4.34 15.49
C ALA A 198 -18.22 -4.33 14.05
N ILE A 199 -17.54 -3.63 13.13
CA ILE A 199 -17.86 -3.63 11.70
C ILE A 199 -17.70 -5.04 11.11
N ALA A 200 -16.61 -5.74 11.42
CA ALA A 200 -16.41 -7.14 11.01
C ALA A 200 -17.61 -8.03 11.37
N ARG A 201 -18.09 -7.90 12.61
CA ARG A 201 -19.23 -8.67 13.11
C ARG A 201 -20.53 -8.25 12.45
N GLN A 202 -20.68 -6.99 12.07
CA GLN A 202 -21.86 -6.53 11.33
C GLN A 202 -21.86 -7.07 9.91
N LEU A 203 -20.72 -7.03 9.22
CA LEU A 203 -20.58 -7.55 7.85
C LEU A 203 -20.81 -9.06 7.78
N ARG A 204 -20.38 -9.84 8.78
CA ARG A 204 -20.65 -11.29 8.84
C ARG A 204 -22.13 -11.66 9.05
N LYS A 205 -22.97 -10.71 9.44
CA LYS A 205 -24.42 -10.95 9.64
C LYS A 205 -25.22 -10.79 8.34
N TYR A 206 -24.62 -10.16 7.34
CA TYR A 206 -25.15 -10.04 5.98
C TYR A 206 -24.44 -11.04 5.07
#